data_AF-A0A833GI51-F1
#
_entry.id   AF-A0A833GI51-F1
#
_cell.length_a   1.000
_cell.length_b   1.000
_cell.length_c   1.000
_cell.angle_alpha   90.00
_cell.angle_beta   90.00
_cell.angle_gamma   90.00
#
_symmetry.space_group_name_H-M   'P 1'
#
loop_
_entity.id
_entity.type
_entity.pdbx_description
1 polymer ?
#
loop_
_entity_poly.entity_id
_entity_poly.type
_entity_poly.pdbx_seq_one_letter_code
_entity_poly.pdbx_strand_id
1 'polypeptide(L)'
;MKLCGFEVGLDRPLFLIAGPCVIESMQLQLDTAGTLKQITGALGIPFIFKSSFDKANRTSGTSFRGPGLEQGLKVLAEVKRQIGVPVLTDVHEYTPLGEVASVVDVLQTPAFLCRQTDFIHRVASAGRPVNLKKGQFLSPWEMKHVAAKAKATGNADIMVCERGASFGYNNLVSDMRSLVVMRDTGCPVVFDATHSVQLPGGADGRSGGQREFVPALARAAVAVGVAGVFMETHPDPDKALSDGPNAWPLGKMQSLLETLVELDLCVKQRGVE
;
A
#
# COMPACT_ATOMS: atom_id res chain seq x y z
N MET A 1 -13.99 3.30 -10.09
CA MET A 1 -13.35 2.01 -10.44
C MET A 1 -13.87 1.00 -9.47
N LYS A 2 -14.32 -0.16 -9.93
CA LYS A 2 -14.81 -1.23 -9.03
C LYS A 2 -13.62 -2.04 -8.49
N LEU A 3 -13.23 -1.77 -7.26
CA LEU A 3 -12.14 -2.45 -6.56
C LEU A 3 -12.73 -3.44 -5.55
N CYS A 4 -12.46 -4.74 -5.72
CA CYS A 4 -12.82 -5.78 -4.74
C CYS A 4 -14.29 -5.75 -4.26
N GLY A 5 -15.22 -5.35 -5.12
CA GLY A 5 -16.66 -5.29 -4.81
C GLY A 5 -17.19 -3.92 -4.35
N PHE A 6 -16.35 -2.90 -4.27
CA PHE A 6 -16.74 -1.51 -3.94
C PHE A 6 -16.21 -0.51 -4.97
N GLU A 7 -16.83 0.67 -5.06
CA GLU A 7 -16.37 1.75 -5.96
C GLU A 7 -15.32 2.63 -5.28
N VAL A 8 -14.23 2.92 -5.99
CA VAL A 8 -13.17 3.86 -5.58
C VAL A 8 -13.01 4.99 -6.59
N GLY A 9 -12.69 6.18 -6.08
CA GLY A 9 -12.57 7.41 -6.85
C GLY A 9 -12.43 8.63 -5.96
N LEU A 10 -12.31 9.80 -6.59
CA LEU A 10 -12.25 11.09 -5.89
C LEU A 10 -13.59 11.52 -5.29
N ASP A 11 -14.68 10.98 -5.83
CA ASP A 11 -16.08 11.20 -5.44
C ASP A 11 -16.62 10.08 -4.52
N ARG A 12 -15.76 9.16 -4.08
CA ARG A 12 -16.13 8.01 -3.24
C ARG A 12 -15.45 8.08 -1.88
N PRO A 13 -16.07 7.48 -0.83
CA PRO A 13 -15.45 7.41 0.49
C PRO A 13 -14.03 6.83 0.44
N LEU A 14 -13.16 7.34 1.31
CA LEU A 14 -11.81 6.81 1.49
C LEU A 14 -11.81 5.31 1.73
N PHE A 15 -10.97 4.57 1.00
CA PHE A 15 -10.66 3.17 1.32
C PHE A 15 -9.29 3.03 1.98
N LEU A 16 -9.10 1.94 2.71
CA LEU A 16 -7.86 1.60 3.41
C LEU A 16 -7.23 0.34 2.84
N ILE A 17 -5.92 0.41 2.55
CA ILE A 17 -5.05 -0.75 2.40
C ILE A 17 -4.18 -0.82 3.65
N ALA A 18 -4.34 -1.86 4.48
CA ALA A 18 -3.54 -1.95 5.70
C ALA A 18 -3.26 -3.38 6.18
N GLY A 19 -2.18 -3.53 6.93
CA GLY A 19 -1.76 -4.77 7.57
C GLY A 19 -0.27 -4.76 7.89
N PRO A 20 0.31 -5.89 8.36
CA PRO A 20 1.73 -5.98 8.64
C PRO A 20 2.62 -5.77 7.41
N CYS A 21 3.85 -5.31 7.63
CA CYS A 21 4.81 -5.11 6.54
C CYS A 21 5.12 -6.41 5.80
N VAL A 22 5.32 -7.48 6.56
CA VAL A 22 5.68 -8.82 6.09
C VAL A 22 4.89 -9.84 6.89
N ILE A 23 4.65 -11.01 6.32
CA ILE A 23 4.07 -12.14 7.04
C ILE A 23 5.12 -12.66 8.03
N GLU A 24 4.83 -12.55 9.32
CA GLU A 24 5.70 -13.10 10.39
C GLU A 24 5.16 -14.43 10.93
N SER A 25 3.84 -14.51 11.15
CA SER A 25 3.15 -15.73 11.56
C SER A 25 1.66 -15.68 11.15
N MET A 26 1.03 -16.85 11.06
CA MET A 26 -0.42 -16.96 10.75
C MET A 26 -1.27 -16.19 11.78
N GLN A 27 -1.01 -16.42 13.06
CA GLN A 27 -1.78 -15.83 14.15
C GLN A 27 -1.72 -14.30 14.12
N LEU A 28 -0.52 -13.73 13.93
CA LEU A 28 -0.34 -12.28 13.81
C LEU A 28 -1.17 -11.70 12.66
N GLN A 29 -1.19 -12.38 11.50
CA GLN A 29 -1.97 -11.89 10.36
C GLN A 29 -3.48 -11.96 10.63
N LEU A 30 -3.97 -13.06 11.20
CA LEU A 30 -5.40 -13.22 11.52
C LEU A 30 -5.87 -12.21 12.57
N ASP A 31 -5.11 -12.03 13.65
CA ASP A 31 -5.45 -11.08 14.71
C ASP A 31 -5.44 -9.65 14.19
N THR A 32 -4.38 -9.26 13.46
CA THR A 32 -4.27 -7.92 12.89
C THR A 32 -5.38 -7.65 11.88
N ALA A 33 -5.66 -8.61 10.98
CA ALA A 33 -6.74 -8.49 10.01
C ALA A 33 -8.12 -8.40 10.68
N GLY A 34 -8.36 -9.18 11.74
CA GLY A 34 -9.59 -9.17 12.52
C GLY A 34 -9.82 -7.82 13.20
N THR A 35 -8.81 -7.28 13.89
CA THR A 35 -8.87 -5.95 14.52
C THR A 35 -9.11 -4.86 13.47
N LEU A 36 -8.37 -4.87 12.36
CA LEU A 36 -8.57 -3.89 11.29
C LEU A 36 -9.98 -3.97 10.70
N LYS A 37 -10.50 -5.18 10.42
CA LYS A 37 -11.87 -5.37 9.92
C LYS A 37 -12.91 -4.80 10.88
N GLN A 38 -12.74 -5.01 12.19
CA GLN A 38 -13.65 -4.45 13.20
C GLN A 38 -13.64 -2.92 13.18
N ILE A 39 -12.45 -2.32 13.20
CA ILE A 39 -12.29 -0.86 13.17
C ILE A 39 -12.89 -0.28 11.89
N THR A 40 -12.51 -0.80 10.72
CA THR A 40 -12.97 -0.27 9.43
C THR A 40 -14.47 -0.51 9.25
N GLY A 41 -15.01 -1.62 9.74
CA GLY A 41 -16.45 -1.90 9.72
C GLY A 41 -17.25 -0.90 10.56
N ALA A 42 -16.77 -0.55 11.76
CA ALA A 42 -17.40 0.45 12.61
C ALA A 42 -17.38 1.86 12.00
N LEU A 43 -16.33 2.17 11.22
CA LEU A 43 -16.16 3.47 10.56
C LEU A 43 -16.72 3.52 9.13
N GLY A 44 -17.24 2.41 8.60
CA GLY A 44 -17.74 2.34 7.23
C GLY A 44 -16.66 2.48 6.14
N ILE A 45 -15.40 2.15 6.45
CA ILE A 45 -14.26 2.26 5.54
C ILE A 45 -14.12 0.96 4.73
N PRO A 46 -14.14 0.99 3.38
CA PRO A 46 -13.77 -0.17 2.58
C PRO A 46 -12.31 -0.56 2.84
N PHE A 47 -12.06 -1.85 3.06
CA PHE A 47 -10.78 -2.33 3.58
C PHE A 47 -10.19 -3.47 2.74
N ILE A 48 -8.90 -3.36 2.44
CA ILE A 48 -8.07 -4.40 1.82
C ILE A 48 -6.91 -4.71 2.76
N PHE A 49 -6.80 -5.98 3.17
CA PHE A 49 -5.70 -6.42 4.02
C PHE A 49 -4.41 -6.55 3.19
N LYS A 50 -3.30 -6.00 3.66
CA LYS A 50 -2.01 -6.09 3.00
C LYS A 50 -1.00 -6.84 3.84
N SER A 51 -0.25 -7.74 3.22
CA SER A 51 1.00 -8.27 3.78
C SER A 51 1.91 -8.83 2.68
N SER A 52 3.22 -8.70 2.86
CA SER A 52 4.22 -9.22 1.90
C SER A 52 4.65 -10.64 2.30
N PHE A 53 4.64 -11.58 1.35
CA PHE A 53 5.20 -12.92 1.59
C PHE A 53 6.73 -12.97 1.49
N ASP A 54 7.32 -12.02 0.78
CA ASP A 54 8.77 -11.90 0.58
C ASP A 54 9.19 -10.42 0.48
N LYS A 55 10.29 -10.07 1.16
CA LYS A 55 11.00 -8.79 1.06
C LYS A 55 12.24 -8.98 0.17
N ALA A 56 12.05 -8.84 -1.14
CA ALA A 56 13.10 -9.06 -2.14
C ALA A 56 14.19 -7.97 -2.21
N ASN A 57 14.02 -6.87 -1.45
CA ASN A 57 14.81 -5.65 -1.56
C ASN A 57 15.39 -5.19 -0.21
N ARG A 58 15.67 -6.12 0.70
CA ARG A 58 16.34 -5.81 1.97
C ARG A 58 17.76 -5.28 1.71
N THR A 59 18.18 -4.30 2.50
CA THR A 59 19.54 -3.73 2.42
C THR A 59 20.62 -4.77 2.75
N SER A 60 20.38 -5.63 3.75
CA SER A 60 21.28 -6.74 4.11
C SER A 60 20.71 -8.08 3.69
N GLY A 61 21.57 -8.96 3.15
CA GLY A 61 21.21 -10.33 2.77
C GLY A 61 20.87 -11.26 3.95
N THR A 62 21.21 -10.87 5.19
CA THR A 62 20.86 -11.65 6.41
C THR A 62 19.54 -11.22 7.05
N SER A 63 18.91 -10.18 6.52
CA SER A 63 17.63 -9.69 7.02
C SER A 63 16.50 -10.67 6.79
N PHE A 64 15.55 -10.76 7.73
CA PHE A 64 14.33 -11.56 7.56
C PHE A 64 13.56 -11.15 6.30
N ARG A 65 13.13 -12.13 5.50
CA ARG A 65 12.45 -11.87 4.23
C ARG A 65 10.96 -12.21 4.26
N GLY A 66 10.47 -12.93 5.26
CA GLY A 66 9.14 -13.53 5.24
C GLY A 66 9.21 -15.04 5.00
N PRO A 67 8.06 -15.72 4.99
CA PRO A 67 7.97 -17.17 4.90
C PRO A 67 8.16 -17.71 3.48
N GLY A 68 8.29 -16.81 2.49
CA GLY A 68 8.32 -17.19 1.07
C GLY A 68 6.93 -17.43 0.50
N LEU A 69 6.90 -17.77 -0.79
CA LEU A 69 5.68 -17.80 -1.59
C LEU A 69 4.61 -18.77 -1.07
N GLU A 70 4.94 -20.07 -0.98
CA GLU A 70 3.96 -21.12 -0.67
C GLU A 70 3.26 -20.87 0.68
N GLN A 71 4.05 -20.71 1.74
CA GLN A 71 3.54 -20.47 3.08
C GLN A 71 2.88 -19.08 3.19
N GLY A 72 3.39 -18.06 2.48
CA GLY A 72 2.79 -16.74 2.45
C GLY A 72 1.41 -16.73 1.79
N LEU A 73 1.25 -17.41 0.65
CA LEU A 73 -0.05 -17.57 -0.02
C LEU A 73 -1.04 -18.36 0.83
N LYS A 74 -0.57 -19.41 1.54
CA LYS A 74 -1.40 -20.13 2.51
C LYS A 74 -1.94 -19.22 3.61
N VAL A 75 -1.11 -18.32 4.16
CA VAL A 75 -1.53 -17.36 5.18
C VAL A 75 -2.53 -16.35 4.63
N LEU A 76 -2.28 -15.78 3.44
CA LEU A 76 -3.20 -14.82 2.82
C LEU A 76 -4.55 -15.46 2.46
N ALA A 77 -4.54 -16.71 1.97
CA ALA A 77 -5.76 -17.47 1.72
C ALA A 77 -6.57 -17.67 3.01
N GLU A 78 -5.89 -17.93 4.13
CA GLU A 78 -6.55 -18.15 5.41
C GLU A 78 -7.12 -16.85 6.00
N VAL A 79 -6.43 -15.71 5.83
CA VAL A 79 -6.99 -14.40 6.15
C VAL A 79 -8.27 -14.14 5.35
N LYS A 80 -8.27 -14.39 4.04
CA LYS A 80 -9.49 -14.28 3.23
C LYS A 80 -10.60 -15.18 3.74
N ARG A 81 -10.29 -16.44 4.02
CA ARG A 81 -11.28 -17.46 4.42
C ARG A 81 -11.90 -17.18 5.79
N GLN A 82 -11.08 -16.86 6.79
CA GLN A 82 -11.54 -16.67 8.17
C GLN A 82 -12.08 -15.25 8.40
N ILE A 83 -11.38 -14.23 7.90
CA ILE A 83 -11.69 -12.84 8.19
C ILE A 83 -12.64 -12.27 7.12
N GLY A 84 -12.64 -12.78 5.88
CA GLY A 84 -13.56 -12.35 4.84
C GLY A 84 -13.26 -10.94 4.32
N VAL A 85 -11.98 -10.61 4.17
CA VAL A 85 -11.50 -9.34 3.59
C VAL A 85 -10.70 -9.61 2.33
N PRO A 86 -10.74 -8.73 1.31
CA PRO A 86 -9.86 -8.83 0.17
C PRO A 86 -8.41 -8.64 0.60
N VAL A 87 -7.48 -9.32 -0.07
CA VAL A 87 -6.04 -9.25 0.26
C VAL A 87 -5.20 -8.73 -0.89
N LEU A 88 -4.15 -8.01 -0.53
CA LEU A 88 -3.15 -7.44 -1.42
C LEU A 88 -1.76 -7.91 -1.01
N THR A 89 -0.95 -8.29 -2.00
CA THR A 89 0.48 -8.53 -1.81
C THR A 89 1.28 -7.95 -2.96
N ASP A 90 2.53 -7.59 -2.69
CA ASP A 90 3.48 -7.21 -3.72
C ASP A 90 4.11 -8.44 -4.38
N VAL A 91 4.43 -8.28 -5.66
CA VAL A 91 5.06 -9.33 -6.48
C VAL A 91 6.40 -8.85 -7.01
N HIS A 92 7.30 -9.79 -7.26
CA HIS A 92 8.68 -9.54 -7.69
C HIS A 92 8.93 -10.20 -9.05
N GLU A 93 10.11 -9.95 -9.63
CA GLU A 93 10.45 -10.38 -10.98
C GLU A 93 10.34 -11.91 -11.18
N TYR A 94 10.63 -12.71 -10.17
CA TYR A 94 10.56 -14.18 -10.21
C TYR A 94 9.24 -14.76 -9.73
N THR A 95 8.29 -13.93 -9.29
CA THR A 95 7.04 -14.43 -8.71
C THR A 95 6.16 -15.12 -9.76
N PRO A 96 5.68 -16.36 -9.52
CA PRO A 96 4.73 -17.03 -10.40
C PRO A 96 3.35 -16.37 -10.25
N LEU A 97 3.06 -15.42 -11.13
CA LEU A 97 1.88 -14.55 -10.99
C LEU A 97 0.55 -15.29 -11.03
N GLY A 98 0.45 -16.40 -11.77
CA GLY A 98 -0.77 -17.22 -11.81
C GLY A 98 -1.14 -17.78 -10.44
N GLU A 99 -0.15 -18.29 -9.69
CA GLU A 99 -0.35 -18.79 -8.34
C GLU A 99 -0.76 -17.67 -7.39
N VAL A 100 -0.07 -16.53 -7.43
CA VAL A 100 -0.41 -15.38 -6.57
C VAL A 100 -1.80 -14.85 -6.88
N ALA A 101 -2.12 -14.63 -8.16
CA ALA A 101 -3.41 -14.11 -8.60
C ALA A 101 -4.58 -15.08 -8.35
N SER A 102 -4.31 -16.37 -8.16
CA SER A 102 -5.33 -17.34 -7.72
C SER A 102 -5.80 -17.10 -6.28
N VAL A 103 -4.94 -16.50 -5.45
CA VAL A 103 -5.20 -16.27 -4.02
C VAL A 103 -5.58 -14.83 -3.73
N VAL A 104 -4.80 -13.86 -4.22
CA VAL A 104 -4.94 -12.45 -3.85
C VAL A 104 -5.91 -11.70 -4.75
N ASP A 105 -6.48 -10.62 -4.22
CA ASP A 105 -7.48 -9.80 -4.91
C ASP A 105 -6.86 -8.59 -5.60
N VAL A 106 -5.70 -8.13 -5.12
CA VAL A 106 -4.95 -7.01 -5.69
C VAL A 106 -3.45 -7.35 -5.73
N LEU A 107 -2.82 -7.05 -6.85
CA LEU A 107 -1.36 -7.17 -7.01
C LEU A 107 -0.71 -5.81 -6.81
N GLN A 108 0.48 -5.77 -6.21
CA GLN A 108 1.25 -4.53 -6.08
C GLN A 108 2.57 -4.62 -6.81
N THR A 109 2.86 -3.61 -7.64
CA THR A 109 4.17 -3.40 -8.24
C THR A 109 5.06 -2.63 -7.24
N PRO A 110 6.22 -3.17 -6.85
CA PRO A 110 7.17 -2.47 -5.97
C PRO A 110 7.72 -1.19 -6.60
N ALA A 111 8.04 -0.20 -5.76
CA ALA A 111 8.53 1.10 -6.19
C ALA A 111 9.80 1.02 -7.06
N PHE A 112 10.73 0.12 -6.74
CA PHE A 112 11.97 -0.05 -7.53
C PHE A 112 11.75 -0.73 -8.89
N LEU A 113 10.63 -1.43 -9.07
CA LEU A 113 10.29 -2.12 -10.32
C LEU A 113 9.32 -1.31 -11.19
N CYS A 114 8.97 -0.08 -10.78
CA CYS A 114 7.91 0.73 -11.40
C CYS A 114 8.19 1.19 -12.85
N ARG A 115 9.38 0.91 -13.42
CA ARG A 115 9.67 1.15 -14.84
C ARG A 115 9.87 -0.12 -15.66
N GLN A 116 10.00 -1.29 -15.04
CA GLN A 116 10.38 -2.52 -15.74
C GLN A 116 9.24 -2.98 -16.65
N THR A 117 9.42 -2.84 -17.96
CA THR A 117 8.32 -2.95 -18.93
C THR A 117 7.68 -4.33 -18.91
N ASP A 118 8.50 -5.36 -19.07
CA ASP A 118 8.03 -6.74 -19.12
C ASP A 118 7.38 -7.15 -17.80
N PHE A 119 7.95 -6.71 -16.67
CA PHE A 119 7.37 -6.93 -15.35
C PHE A 119 5.98 -6.29 -15.23
N ILE A 120 5.83 -5.02 -15.59
CA ILE A 120 4.53 -4.31 -15.52
C ILE A 120 3.50 -4.98 -16.42
N HIS A 121 3.86 -5.33 -17.66
CA HIS A 121 2.96 -6.06 -18.55
C HIS A 121 2.55 -7.40 -17.94
N ARG A 122 3.51 -8.18 -17.41
CA ARG A 122 3.22 -9.48 -16.81
C ARG A 122 2.28 -9.36 -15.61
N VAL A 123 2.49 -8.38 -14.73
CA VAL A 123 1.62 -8.11 -13.56
C VAL A 123 0.23 -7.66 -13.99
N ALA A 124 0.13 -6.71 -14.92
CA ALA A 124 -1.16 -6.21 -15.38
C ALA A 124 -1.97 -7.26 -16.16
N SER A 125 -1.30 -8.12 -16.93
CA SER A 125 -1.94 -9.23 -17.66
C SER A 125 -2.46 -10.36 -16.75
N ALA A 126 -2.15 -10.36 -15.45
CA ALA A 126 -2.67 -11.35 -14.50
C ALA A 126 -4.17 -11.16 -14.17
N GLY A 127 -4.82 -10.12 -14.70
CA GLY A 127 -6.28 -9.94 -14.61
C GLY A 127 -6.80 -9.56 -13.22
N ARG A 128 -5.93 -9.08 -12.34
CA ARG A 128 -6.30 -8.52 -11.03
C ARG A 128 -6.08 -7.01 -11.04
N PRO A 129 -6.82 -6.25 -10.20
CA PRO A 129 -6.47 -4.88 -9.89
C PRO A 129 -4.99 -4.74 -9.50
N VAL A 130 -4.35 -3.66 -9.94
CA VAL A 130 -2.92 -3.43 -9.69
C VAL A 130 -2.70 -2.10 -8.97
N ASN A 131 -1.97 -2.15 -7.85
CA ASN A 131 -1.44 -0.99 -7.16
C ASN A 131 0.00 -0.69 -7.63
N LEU A 132 0.20 0.39 -8.38
CA LEU A 132 1.52 0.78 -8.90
C LEU A 132 2.19 1.77 -7.94
N LYS A 133 3.18 1.33 -7.15
CA LYS A 133 3.96 2.22 -6.29
C LYS A 133 4.88 3.10 -7.14
N LYS A 134 4.80 4.42 -6.96
CA LYS A 134 5.73 5.38 -7.57
C LYS A 134 7.13 5.16 -7.01
N GLY A 135 8.13 5.09 -7.89
CA GLY A 135 9.53 5.09 -7.48
C GLY A 135 9.91 6.37 -6.74
N GLN A 136 10.77 6.28 -5.73
CA GLN A 136 11.28 7.46 -5.00
C GLN A 136 12.11 8.37 -5.92
N PHE A 137 12.63 7.82 -7.01
CA PHE A 137 13.38 8.51 -8.07
C PHE A 137 12.49 9.05 -9.21
N LEU A 138 11.19 8.76 -9.20
CA LEU A 138 10.29 9.06 -10.31
C LEU A 138 9.44 10.30 -10.00
N SER A 139 9.36 11.23 -10.96
CA SER A 139 8.48 12.39 -10.84
C SER A 139 7.01 11.99 -10.99
N PRO A 140 6.05 12.74 -10.41
CA PRO A 140 4.63 12.37 -10.50
C PRO A 140 4.09 12.43 -11.95
N TRP A 141 4.59 13.34 -12.80
CA TRP A 141 4.17 13.45 -14.20
C TRP A 141 4.53 12.23 -15.04
N GLU A 142 5.57 11.46 -14.65
CA GLU A 142 5.98 10.25 -15.36
C GLU A 142 5.05 9.06 -15.06
N MET A 143 4.26 9.10 -13.98
CA MET A 143 3.35 8.00 -13.64
C MET A 143 2.28 7.77 -14.71
N LYS A 144 1.96 8.76 -15.54
CA LYS A 144 1.06 8.56 -16.70
C LYS A 144 1.58 7.52 -17.68
N HIS A 145 2.91 7.43 -17.86
CA HIS A 145 3.53 6.43 -18.75
C HIS A 145 3.54 5.04 -18.10
N VAL A 146 3.76 4.98 -16.79
CA VAL A 146 3.70 3.74 -16.01
C VAL A 146 2.27 3.16 -16.01
N ALA A 147 1.27 4.01 -15.77
CA ALA A 147 -0.15 3.63 -15.83
C ALA A 147 -0.58 3.26 -17.26
N ALA A 148 -0.19 4.03 -18.28
CA ALA A 148 -0.51 3.71 -19.67
C ALA A 148 0.06 2.36 -20.10
N LYS A 149 1.29 2.03 -19.67
CA LYS A 149 1.92 0.73 -19.91
C LYS A 149 1.12 -0.41 -19.31
N ALA A 150 0.67 -0.28 -18.06
CA ALA A 150 -0.19 -1.28 -17.42
C ALA A 150 -1.53 -1.41 -18.15
N LYS A 151 -2.18 -0.28 -18.49
CA LYS A 151 -3.46 -0.25 -19.21
C LYS A 151 -3.38 -0.83 -20.63
N ALA A 152 -2.22 -0.78 -21.27
CA ALA A 152 -2.01 -1.33 -22.61
C ALA A 152 -2.17 -2.86 -22.69
N THR A 153 -2.16 -3.57 -21.56
CA THR A 153 -2.46 -5.02 -21.53
C THR A 153 -3.96 -5.33 -21.58
N GLY A 154 -4.82 -4.29 -21.58
CA GLY A 154 -6.27 -4.42 -21.47
C GLY A 154 -6.80 -4.40 -20.03
N ASN A 155 -5.92 -4.34 -19.03
CA ASN A 155 -6.32 -4.20 -17.63
C ASN A 155 -6.59 -2.74 -17.27
N ALA A 156 -7.86 -2.37 -17.07
CA ALA A 156 -8.27 -1.02 -16.69
C ALA A 156 -8.22 -0.76 -15.17
N ASP A 157 -8.08 -1.81 -14.36
CA ASP A 157 -8.17 -1.77 -12.90
C ASP A 157 -6.84 -1.38 -12.25
N ILE A 158 -6.35 -0.19 -12.59
CA ILE A 158 -5.04 0.31 -12.19
C ILE A 158 -5.18 1.46 -11.20
N MET A 159 -4.47 1.34 -10.07
CA MET A 159 -4.27 2.40 -9.08
C MET A 159 -2.81 2.88 -9.12
N VAL A 160 -2.58 4.14 -8.76
CA VAL A 160 -1.24 4.73 -8.61
C VAL A 160 -1.01 5.14 -7.17
N CYS A 161 0.15 4.82 -6.61
CA CYS A 161 0.41 4.98 -5.19
C CYS A 161 1.66 5.82 -4.90
N GLU A 162 1.45 6.98 -4.29
CA GLU A 162 2.52 7.84 -3.77
C GLU A 162 3.14 7.22 -2.53
N ARG A 163 4.46 7.39 -2.35
CA ARG A 163 5.22 6.87 -1.20
C ARG A 163 6.44 7.74 -0.85
N GLY A 164 6.46 8.99 -1.30
CA GLY A 164 7.58 9.92 -1.15
C GLY A 164 8.55 9.91 -2.34
N ALA A 165 9.33 10.98 -2.43
CA ALA A 165 10.44 11.14 -3.38
C ALA A 165 11.75 11.36 -2.62
N SER A 166 12.87 10.91 -3.20
CA SER A 166 14.20 11.09 -2.60
C SER A 166 14.51 12.58 -2.40
N PHE A 167 14.91 12.94 -1.18
CA PHE A 167 15.27 14.31 -0.82
C PHE A 167 16.65 14.35 -0.16
N GLY A 168 17.69 14.50 -1.00
CA GLY A 168 19.06 14.28 -0.57
C GLY A 168 19.36 12.81 -0.29
N TYR A 169 20.26 12.54 0.64
CA TYR A 169 20.64 11.19 1.02
C TYR A 169 19.79 10.68 2.19
N ASN A 170 19.40 9.41 2.13
CA ASN A 170 18.74 8.67 3.20
C ASN A 170 17.43 9.29 3.73
N ASN A 171 16.78 10.12 2.92
CA ASN A 171 15.56 10.82 3.32
C ASN A 171 14.54 10.91 2.18
N LEU A 172 13.28 11.04 2.54
CA LEU A 172 12.15 11.18 1.63
C LEU A 172 11.34 12.42 1.98
N VAL A 173 10.73 13.02 0.96
CA VAL A 173 9.72 14.08 1.12
C VAL A 173 8.47 13.71 0.32
N SER A 174 7.30 13.95 0.90
CA SER A 174 6.01 13.79 0.23
C SER A 174 5.54 15.15 -0.29
N ASP A 175 5.75 15.39 -1.58
CA ASP A 175 5.18 16.56 -2.25
C ASP A 175 3.69 16.34 -2.50
N MET A 176 2.84 17.01 -1.74
CA MET A 176 1.38 16.88 -1.82
C MET A 176 0.82 17.28 -3.20
N ARG A 177 1.53 18.10 -3.98
CA ARG A 177 1.17 18.41 -5.37
C ARG A 177 1.22 17.17 -6.25
N SER A 178 2.07 16.19 -5.92
CA SER A 178 2.17 14.91 -6.63
C SER A 178 0.85 14.16 -6.63
N LEU A 179 0.08 14.24 -5.54
CA LEU A 179 -1.23 13.60 -5.43
C LEU A 179 -2.23 14.19 -6.43
N VAL A 180 -2.19 15.50 -6.63
CA VAL A 180 -3.02 16.21 -7.61
C VAL A 180 -2.56 15.86 -9.03
N VAL A 181 -1.25 15.97 -9.32
CA VAL A 181 -0.67 15.65 -10.64
C VAL A 181 -0.97 14.21 -11.07
N MET A 182 -0.90 13.24 -10.16
CA MET A 182 -1.16 11.84 -10.51
C MET A 182 -2.63 11.55 -10.85
N ARG A 183 -3.57 12.48 -10.62
CA ARG A 183 -4.95 12.35 -11.11
C ARG A 183 -5.01 12.31 -12.64
N ASP A 184 -4.06 12.95 -13.32
CA ASP A 184 -3.94 12.96 -14.79
C ASP A 184 -3.68 11.56 -15.38
N THR A 185 -3.33 10.58 -14.56
CA THR A 185 -3.24 9.17 -15.00
C THR A 185 -4.61 8.54 -15.27
N GLY A 186 -5.70 9.17 -14.82
CA GLY A 186 -7.05 8.60 -14.82
C GLY A 186 -7.15 7.34 -13.97
N CYS A 187 -6.32 7.22 -12.92
CA CYS A 187 -6.32 6.12 -11.96
C CYS A 187 -6.69 6.65 -10.56
N PRO A 188 -7.31 5.82 -9.70
CA PRO A 188 -7.41 6.15 -8.28
C PRO A 188 -6.02 6.36 -7.67
N VAL A 189 -5.84 7.50 -7.00
CA VAL A 189 -4.59 7.86 -6.32
C VAL A 189 -4.64 7.39 -4.88
N VAL A 190 -3.63 6.60 -4.49
CA VAL A 190 -3.45 6.08 -3.13
C VAL A 190 -2.22 6.74 -2.49
N PHE A 191 -2.31 7.10 -1.22
CA PHE A 191 -1.14 7.60 -0.47
C PHE A 191 -0.63 6.57 0.53
N ASP A 192 0.61 6.11 0.34
CA ASP A 192 1.32 5.29 1.32
C ASP A 192 1.96 6.15 2.40
N ALA A 193 1.25 6.27 3.52
CA ALA A 193 1.69 7.07 4.65
C ALA A 193 2.91 6.45 5.36
N THR A 194 3.00 5.12 5.39
CA THR A 194 4.05 4.40 6.12
C THR A 194 5.39 4.46 5.40
N HIS A 195 5.42 4.20 4.09
CA HIS A 195 6.68 4.24 3.35
C HIS A 195 7.13 5.68 3.01
N SER A 196 6.24 6.66 3.14
CA SER A 196 6.58 8.08 3.01
C SER A 196 7.44 8.62 4.15
N VAL A 197 7.43 7.97 5.32
CA VAL A 197 8.24 8.35 6.49
C VAL A 197 9.55 7.55 6.61
N GLN A 198 9.89 6.79 5.57
CA GLN A 198 11.13 6.01 5.57
C GLN A 198 12.36 6.91 5.48
N LEU A 199 13.42 6.46 6.16
CA LEU A 199 14.78 6.96 6.04
C LEU A 199 15.64 5.85 5.40
N PRO A 200 15.66 5.72 4.06
CA PRO A 200 16.24 4.56 3.39
C PRO A 200 17.74 4.46 3.64
N GLY A 201 18.20 3.34 4.21
CA GLY A 201 19.61 3.15 4.56
C GLY A 201 20.13 4.06 5.69
N GLY A 202 19.24 4.77 6.40
CA GLY A 202 19.60 5.67 7.49
C GLY A 202 19.92 4.99 8.83
N ALA A 203 19.97 3.66 8.90
CA ALA A 203 20.21 2.92 10.13
C ALA A 203 21.04 1.64 9.90
N ASP A 204 22.37 1.71 9.97
CA ASP A 204 23.34 0.59 10.01
C ASP A 204 22.85 -0.73 9.37
N GLY A 205 22.75 -0.74 8.04
CA GLY A 205 22.39 -1.95 7.26
C GLY A 205 20.88 -2.23 7.15
N ARG A 206 20.00 -1.33 7.58
CA ARG A 206 18.53 -1.36 7.37
C ARG A 206 17.95 0.03 7.14
N SER A 207 16.67 0.09 6.78
CA SER A 207 15.92 1.36 6.72
C SER A 207 15.58 1.82 8.13
N GLY A 208 15.77 3.12 8.38
CA GLY A 208 15.13 3.81 9.50
C GLY A 208 13.68 4.19 9.16
N GLY A 209 13.08 5.01 10.02
CA GLY A 209 11.71 5.48 9.84
C GLY A 209 11.28 6.45 10.93
N GLN A 210 10.27 7.26 10.61
CA GLN A 210 9.72 8.26 11.51
C GLN A 210 8.20 8.09 11.63
N ARG A 211 7.75 6.96 12.21
CA ARG A 211 6.33 6.62 12.42
C ARG A 211 5.49 7.76 13.00
N GLU A 212 6.10 8.65 13.79
CA GLU A 212 5.45 9.80 14.41
C GLU A 212 4.84 10.77 13.39
N PHE A 213 5.34 10.78 12.15
CA PHE A 213 4.82 11.62 11.07
C PHE A 213 3.71 10.96 10.24
N VAL A 214 3.43 9.67 10.44
CA VAL A 214 2.37 8.95 9.71
C VAL A 214 1.01 9.67 9.84
N PRO A 215 0.53 10.07 11.04
CA PRO A 215 -0.73 10.79 11.17
C PRO A 215 -0.75 12.12 10.42
N ALA A 216 0.35 12.88 10.47
CA ALA A 216 0.44 14.19 9.84
C ALA A 216 0.36 14.08 8.31
N LEU A 217 1.15 13.18 7.73
CA LEU A 217 1.17 12.96 6.28
C LEU A 217 -0.14 12.33 5.77
N ALA A 218 -0.73 11.39 6.52
CA ALA A 218 -2.02 10.81 6.15
C ALA A 218 -3.13 11.87 6.14
N ARG A 219 -3.21 12.74 7.16
CA ARG A 219 -4.17 13.85 7.19
C ARG A 219 -3.96 14.82 6.02
N ALA A 220 -2.71 15.17 5.72
CA ALA A 220 -2.39 16.05 4.59
C ALA A 220 -2.86 15.44 3.26
N ALA A 221 -2.57 14.16 3.02
CA ALA A 221 -2.99 13.47 1.80
C ALA A 221 -4.52 13.35 1.68
N VAL A 222 -5.21 13.04 2.77
CA VAL A 222 -6.68 12.98 2.78
C VAL A 222 -7.28 14.38 2.54
N ALA A 223 -6.74 15.43 3.16
CA ALA A 223 -7.18 16.80 2.93
C ALA A 223 -6.97 17.28 1.47
N VAL A 224 -5.94 16.76 0.77
CA VAL A 224 -5.76 17.01 -0.67
C VAL A 224 -6.83 16.30 -1.50
N GLY A 225 -7.39 15.21 -1.01
CA GLY A 225 -8.39 14.39 -1.71
C GLY A 225 -7.75 13.24 -2.49
N VAL A 226 -7.44 12.15 -1.78
CA VAL A 226 -7.00 10.87 -2.36
C VAL A 226 -8.15 9.86 -2.38
N ALA A 227 -8.03 8.83 -3.22
CA ALA A 227 -9.02 7.75 -3.25
C ALA A 227 -8.85 6.80 -2.06
N GLY A 228 -7.60 6.54 -1.65
CA GLY A 228 -7.30 5.66 -0.53
C GLY A 228 -6.00 5.98 0.19
N VAL A 229 -5.84 5.41 1.38
CA VAL A 229 -4.60 5.44 2.15
C VAL A 229 -4.06 4.01 2.27
N PHE A 230 -2.74 3.88 2.11
CA PHE A 230 -1.99 2.67 2.42
C PHE A 230 -1.22 2.91 3.73
N MET A 231 -1.31 1.97 4.67
CA MET A 231 -0.62 2.05 5.96
C MET A 231 -0.23 0.67 6.48
N GLU A 232 1.04 0.48 6.83
CA GLU A 232 1.45 -0.72 7.54
C GLU A 232 1.30 -0.52 9.05
N THR A 233 0.89 -1.58 9.73
CA THR A 233 0.60 -1.57 11.17
C THR A 233 1.14 -2.81 11.85
N HIS A 234 1.44 -2.69 13.13
CA HIS A 234 1.86 -3.82 13.96
C HIS A 234 1.38 -3.62 15.41
N PRO A 235 1.01 -4.68 16.16
CA PRO A 235 0.65 -4.56 17.57
C PRO A 235 1.80 -4.02 18.43
N ASP A 236 3.04 -4.39 18.10
CA ASP A 236 4.25 -3.92 18.77
C ASP A 236 5.31 -3.55 17.72
N PRO A 237 5.25 -2.35 17.11
CA PRO A 237 6.09 -2.02 15.96
C PRO A 237 7.60 -2.06 16.19
N ASP A 238 8.07 -2.01 17.44
CA ASP A 238 9.49 -2.12 17.76
C ASP A 238 10.00 -3.57 17.66
N LYS A 239 9.08 -4.55 17.67
CA LYS A 239 9.38 -5.97 17.46
C LYS A 239 9.12 -6.47 16.03
N ALA A 240 8.61 -5.63 15.15
CA ALA A 240 8.30 -6.03 13.78
C ALA A 240 9.57 -6.43 13.00
N LEU A 241 9.48 -7.49 12.19
CA LEU A 241 10.64 -8.06 11.47
C LEU A 241 11.02 -7.30 10.18
N SER A 242 10.17 -6.38 9.75
CA SER A 242 10.40 -5.47 8.61
C SER A 242 9.71 -4.14 8.83
N ASP A 243 10.40 -3.05 8.47
CA ASP A 243 9.90 -1.67 8.49
C ASP A 243 9.22 -1.24 9.81
N GLY A 244 9.60 -1.87 10.93
CA GLY A 244 9.14 -1.56 12.27
C GLY A 244 9.12 -0.06 12.55
N PRO A 245 10.22 0.70 12.34
CA PRO A 245 10.27 2.16 12.55
C PRO A 245 9.26 3.00 11.77
N ASN A 246 8.64 2.45 10.73
CA ASN A 246 7.64 3.14 9.90
C ASN A 246 6.21 2.74 10.26
N ALA A 247 6.01 1.53 10.80
CA ALA A 247 4.69 0.98 11.06
C ALA A 247 3.92 1.80 12.11
N TRP A 248 2.64 2.06 11.85
CA TRP A 248 1.76 2.69 12.83
C TRP A 248 1.36 1.67 13.92
N PRO A 249 1.29 2.03 15.21
CA PRO A 249 0.83 1.08 16.23
C PRO A 249 -0.64 0.70 16.03
N LEU A 250 -0.95 -0.59 16.01
CA LEU A 250 -2.32 -1.10 15.77
C LEU A 250 -3.34 -0.51 16.75
N GLY A 251 -2.97 -0.40 18.03
CA GLY A 251 -3.82 0.20 19.06
C GLY A 251 -4.12 1.69 18.85
N LYS A 252 -3.43 2.38 17.93
CA LYS A 252 -3.67 3.78 17.55
C LYS A 252 -4.34 3.91 16.18
N MET A 253 -4.70 2.81 15.53
CA MET A 253 -5.28 2.84 14.19
C MET A 253 -6.67 3.50 14.20
N GLN A 254 -7.53 3.11 15.14
CA GLN A 254 -8.91 3.59 15.20
C GLN A 254 -9.00 5.12 15.29
N SER A 255 -8.30 5.74 16.24
CA SER A 255 -8.36 7.19 16.44
C SER A 255 -7.81 7.97 15.24
N LEU A 256 -6.81 7.42 14.55
CA LEU A 256 -6.33 8.02 13.31
C LEU A 256 -7.39 7.92 12.21
N LEU A 257 -7.98 6.75 12.00
CA LEU A 257 -8.98 6.54 10.96
C LEU A 257 -10.26 7.36 11.19
N GLU A 258 -10.69 7.54 12.43
CA GLU A 258 -11.80 8.46 12.79
C GLU A 258 -11.52 9.87 12.23
N THR A 259 -10.32 10.40 12.49
CA THR A 259 -9.91 11.72 11.98
C THR A 259 -9.86 11.73 10.45
N LEU A 260 -9.35 10.68 9.82
CA LEU A 260 -9.25 10.61 8.36
C LEU A 260 -10.63 10.55 7.69
N VAL A 261 -11.60 9.85 8.26
CA VAL A 261 -12.98 9.80 7.74
C VAL A 261 -13.63 11.17 7.78
N GLU A 262 -13.48 11.91 8.89
CA GLU A 262 -14.03 13.27 9.01
C GLU A 262 -13.41 14.23 7.97
N LEU A 263 -12.09 14.16 7.78
CA LEU A 263 -11.40 14.97 6.77
C LEU A 263 -11.84 14.61 5.36
N ASP A 264 -11.91 13.32 5.04
CA ASP A 264 -12.33 12.82 3.73
C ASP A 264 -13.74 13.31 3.37
N LEU A 265 -14.67 13.18 4.33
CA LEU A 265 -16.04 13.65 4.18
C LEU A 265 -16.08 15.15 3.93
N CYS A 266 -15.33 15.93 4.71
CA CYS A 266 -15.29 17.38 4.60
C CYS A 266 -14.85 17.85 3.20
N VAL A 267 -13.79 17.26 2.65
CA VAL A 267 -13.23 17.69 1.37
C VAL A 267 -14.03 17.12 0.19
N LYS A 268 -14.44 15.85 0.22
CA LYS A 268 -15.16 15.24 -0.91
C LYS A 268 -16.59 15.73 -1.07
N GLN A 269 -17.26 16.16 0.01
CA GLN A 269 -18.59 16.77 -0.09
C GLN A 269 -18.61 18.06 -0.92
N ARG A 270 -17.47 18.77 -1.01
CA ARG A 270 -17.35 20.04 -1.74
C ARG A 270 -16.68 19.89 -3.10
N GLY A 271 -16.22 18.69 -3.45
CA GLY A 271 -15.32 18.46 -4.57
C GLY A 271 -13.86 18.71 -4.20
N VAL A 272 -12.94 18.08 -4.94
CA VAL A 272 -11.49 18.12 -4.70
C VAL A 272 -10.73 18.94 -5.75
N GLU A 273 -11.39 19.96 -6.33
CA GLU A 273 -10.82 20.88 -7.33
C GLU A 273 -9.58 21.65 -6.82
#